data_AF-A0A2K9K4B4-F1
#
_entry.id   AF-A0A2K9K4B4-F1
#
_cell.length_a   1.000
_cell.length_b   1.000
_cell.length_c   1.000
_cell.angle_alpha   90.00
_cell.angle_beta   90.00
_cell.angle_gamma   90.00
#
_symmetry.space_group_name_H-M   'P 1'
#
loop_
_entity.id
_entity.type
_entity.pdbx_description
1 polymer ?
#
loop_
_entity_poly.entity_id
_entity_poly.type
_entity_poly.pdbx_seq_one_letter_code
_entity_poly.pdbx_strand_id
1 'polypeptide(L)'
;MKLSSIFLIFGVVIATLFSAAYFNIELYTYSAILLSILVLCYLGKKLENIKHIAVILFSLVVIEYVVVSFLFKLNSQGLPAFQTNALIFGTHFLVDLVMLLFLKYRVRFSLRYIRRTNPDNWRAIYMTHADPLLYGIFFAFVLVDLAAFGENIIRNLEYLGVDEAFAKQFWSWGLIYYNYEILKSILLSCVITTLLATIFVERQRPAEAEPEFEAKP
;
A
#
# COMPACT_ATOMS: atom_id res chain seq x y z
N MET A 1 -21.37 -38.64 -16.03
CA MET A 1 -21.60 -37.25 -16.48
C MET A 1 -22.02 -36.32 -15.31
N LYS A 2 -21.16 -36.09 -14.30
CA LYS A 2 -21.51 -35.21 -13.16
C LYS A 2 -20.39 -34.25 -12.73
N LEU A 3 -19.12 -34.66 -12.79
CA LEU A 3 -18.00 -33.77 -12.44
C LEU A 3 -17.76 -32.63 -13.46
N SER A 4 -17.90 -32.91 -14.76
CA SER A 4 -17.63 -31.90 -15.82
C SER A 4 -18.63 -30.74 -15.80
N SER A 5 -19.92 -31.02 -15.55
CA SER A 5 -20.95 -29.97 -15.46
C SER A 5 -20.81 -29.13 -14.19
N ILE A 6 -20.41 -29.72 -13.07
CA ILE A 6 -20.11 -28.99 -11.82
C ILE A 6 -18.88 -28.09 -12.02
N PHE A 7 -17.85 -28.58 -12.71
CA PHE A 7 -16.66 -27.79 -13.03
C PHE A 7 -16.97 -26.61 -13.98
N LEU A 8 -17.86 -26.82 -14.95
CA LEU A 8 -18.34 -25.77 -15.85
C LEU A 8 -19.16 -24.71 -15.10
N ILE A 9 -20.06 -25.13 -14.20
CA ILE A 9 -20.83 -24.20 -13.37
C ILE A 9 -19.91 -23.43 -12.43
N PHE A 10 -18.94 -24.09 -11.80
CA PHE A 10 -17.94 -23.45 -10.96
C PHE A 10 -17.07 -22.47 -11.75
N GLY A 11 -16.66 -22.84 -12.97
CA GLY A 11 -15.93 -21.97 -13.88
C GLY A 11 -16.73 -20.76 -14.32
N VAL A 12 -18.03 -20.92 -14.61
CA VAL A 12 -18.94 -19.81 -14.92
C VAL A 12 -19.13 -18.92 -13.71
N VAL A 13 -19.37 -19.46 -12.52
CA VAL A 13 -19.50 -18.67 -11.27
C VAL A 13 -18.22 -17.88 -11.00
N ILE A 14 -17.04 -18.50 -11.13
CA ILE A 14 -15.76 -17.83 -10.97
C ILE A 14 -15.55 -16.76 -12.05
N ALA A 15 -15.85 -17.03 -13.32
CA ALA A 15 -15.73 -16.05 -14.40
C ALA A 15 -16.71 -14.88 -14.21
N THR A 16 -17.91 -15.14 -13.71
CA THR A 16 -18.92 -14.11 -13.42
C THR A 16 -18.52 -13.30 -12.19
N LEU A 17 -17.93 -13.91 -11.16
CA LEU A 17 -17.37 -13.22 -10.00
C LEU A 17 -16.16 -12.38 -10.38
N PHE A 18 -15.25 -12.88 -11.23
CA PHE A 18 -14.12 -12.12 -11.76
C PHE A 18 -14.57 -10.99 -12.69
N SER A 19 -15.62 -11.18 -13.49
CA SER A 19 -16.19 -10.15 -14.35
C SER A 19 -16.98 -9.09 -13.54
N ALA A 20 -17.71 -9.49 -12.51
CA ALA A 20 -18.37 -8.56 -11.59
C ALA A 20 -17.36 -7.79 -10.73
N ALA A 21 -16.25 -8.44 -10.34
CA ALA A 21 -15.09 -7.79 -9.73
C ALA A 21 -14.43 -6.83 -10.73
N TYR A 22 -14.33 -7.20 -12.01
CA TYR A 22 -13.79 -6.36 -13.10
C TYR A 22 -14.56 -5.03 -13.25
N PHE A 23 -15.90 -5.07 -13.20
CA PHE A 23 -16.74 -3.86 -13.30
C PHE A 23 -16.68 -2.93 -12.08
N ASN A 24 -16.16 -3.38 -10.95
CA ASN A 24 -16.07 -2.63 -9.69
C ASN A 24 -14.63 -2.65 -9.16
N ILE A 25 -13.65 -2.76 -10.06
CA ILE A 25 -12.23 -3.04 -9.76
C ILE A 25 -11.68 -2.15 -8.66
N GLU A 26 -11.94 -0.85 -8.70
CA GLU A 26 -11.37 0.06 -7.70
C GLU A 26 -11.90 -0.25 -6.30
N LEU A 27 -13.22 -0.38 -6.14
CA LEU A 27 -13.84 -0.65 -4.84
C LEU A 27 -13.43 -2.04 -4.30
N TYR A 28 -13.37 -3.06 -5.16
CA TYR A 28 -12.97 -4.41 -4.76
C TYR A 28 -11.47 -4.54 -4.51
N THR A 29 -10.62 -3.79 -5.20
CA THR A 29 -9.17 -3.78 -4.98
C THR A 29 -8.83 -3.13 -3.65
N TYR A 30 -9.37 -1.94 -3.35
CA TYR A 30 -9.19 -1.29 -2.04
C TYR A 30 -9.75 -2.14 -0.90
N SER A 31 -10.95 -2.73 -1.05
CA SER A 31 -11.53 -3.59 -0.02
C SER A 31 -10.78 -4.91 0.17
N ALA A 32 -10.25 -5.52 -0.90
CA ALA A 32 -9.40 -6.71 -0.80
C ALA A 32 -8.06 -6.41 -0.11
N ILE A 33 -7.47 -5.24 -0.37
CA ILE A 33 -6.27 -4.74 0.33
C ILE A 33 -6.54 -4.54 1.81
N LEU A 34 -7.62 -3.80 2.13
CA LEU A 34 -8.02 -3.54 3.52
C LEU A 34 -8.33 -4.83 4.26
N LEU A 35 -9.03 -5.78 3.63
CA LEU A 35 -9.32 -7.10 4.19
C LEU A 35 -8.02 -7.90 4.42
N SER A 36 -7.09 -7.88 3.46
CA SER A 36 -5.79 -8.54 3.60
C SER A 36 -5.01 -7.98 4.78
N ILE A 37 -4.96 -6.65 4.92
CA ILE A 37 -4.30 -5.99 6.06
C ILE A 37 -4.99 -6.34 7.39
N LEU A 38 -6.33 -6.38 7.43
CA LEU A 38 -7.08 -6.79 8.62
C LEU A 38 -6.80 -8.25 9.01
N VAL A 39 -6.72 -9.16 8.04
CA VAL A 39 -6.32 -10.56 8.26
C VAL A 39 -4.88 -10.62 8.78
N LEU A 40 -3.95 -9.82 8.25
CA LEU A 40 -2.58 -9.73 8.75
C LEU A 40 -2.52 -9.21 10.19
N CYS A 41 -3.32 -8.17 10.53
CA CYS A 41 -3.47 -7.70 11.91
C CYS A 41 -3.97 -8.80 12.85
N TYR A 42 -4.94 -9.59 12.41
CA TYR A 42 -5.46 -10.72 13.18
C TYR A 42 -4.42 -11.83 13.37
N LEU A 43 -3.71 -12.21 12.30
CA LEU A 43 -2.67 -13.24 12.35
C LEU A 43 -1.44 -12.77 13.16
N GLY A 44 -1.13 -11.47 13.14
CA GLY A 44 -0.06 -10.84 13.89
C GLY A 44 -0.41 -10.44 15.32
N LYS A 45 -1.53 -10.91 15.90
CA LYS A 45 -2.05 -10.45 17.21
C LYS A 45 -1.03 -10.49 18.36
N LYS A 46 -0.05 -11.39 18.32
CA LYS A 46 1.02 -11.51 19.34
C LYS A 46 2.34 -10.85 18.93
N LEU A 47 2.40 -10.23 17.76
CA LEU A 47 3.60 -9.65 17.15
C LEU A 47 3.45 -8.12 17.08
N GLU A 48 3.87 -7.43 18.13
CA GLU A 48 3.67 -5.97 18.27
C GLU A 48 4.30 -5.18 17.10
N ASN A 49 5.46 -5.61 16.60
CA ASN A 49 6.13 -5.00 15.46
C ASN A 49 5.25 -4.99 14.19
N ILE A 50 4.63 -6.13 13.89
CA ILE A 50 3.79 -6.31 12.69
C ILE A 50 2.48 -5.56 12.85
N LYS A 51 1.89 -5.59 14.05
CA LYS A 51 0.67 -4.85 14.38
C LYS A 51 0.86 -3.35 14.14
N HIS A 52 1.97 -2.76 14.59
CA HIS A 52 2.22 -1.34 14.39
C HIS A 52 2.32 -0.97 12.91
N ILE A 53 3.06 -1.76 12.12
CA ILE A 53 3.18 -1.55 10.68
C ILE A 53 1.82 -1.70 10.00
N ALA A 54 1.08 -2.76 10.32
CA ALA A 54 -0.20 -3.07 9.67
C ALA A 54 -1.29 -2.04 10.02
N VAL A 55 -1.36 -1.56 11.26
CA VAL A 55 -2.31 -0.50 11.66
C VAL A 55 -2.05 0.80 10.93
N ILE A 56 -0.78 1.15 10.73
CA ILE A 56 -0.41 2.41 10.06
C ILE A 56 -0.63 2.30 8.56
N LEU A 57 -0.25 1.18 7.96
CA LEU A 57 -0.56 0.86 6.57
C LEU A 57 -2.08 0.93 6.33
N PHE A 58 -2.88 0.29 7.20
CA PHE A 58 -4.33 0.36 7.13
C PHE A 58 -4.85 1.80 7.20
N SER A 59 -4.37 2.59 8.16
CA SER A 59 -4.81 3.97 8.36
C SER A 59 -4.51 4.84 7.14
N LEU A 60 -3.32 4.69 6.55
CA LEU A 60 -2.92 5.44 5.36
C LEU A 60 -3.73 5.03 4.12
N VAL A 61 -3.96 3.72 3.90
CA VAL A 61 -4.80 3.24 2.80
C VAL A 61 -6.24 3.74 2.92
N VAL A 62 -6.78 3.83 4.13
CA VAL A 62 -8.12 4.43 4.35
C VAL A 62 -8.12 5.91 4.01
N ILE A 63 -7.12 6.67 4.45
CA ILE A 63 -6.99 8.10 4.13
C ILE A 63 -6.89 8.30 2.61
N GLU A 64 -6.02 7.52 1.96
CA GLU A 64 -5.83 7.54 0.51
C GLU A 64 -7.13 7.24 -0.23
N TYR A 65 -7.83 6.16 0.14
CA TYR A 65 -9.12 5.80 -0.45
C TYR A 65 -10.14 6.93 -0.33
N VAL A 66 -10.26 7.56 0.84
CA VAL A 66 -11.20 8.68 1.06
C VAL A 66 -10.84 9.88 0.19
N VAL A 67 -9.57 10.26 0.13
CA VAL A 67 -9.11 11.41 -0.67
C VAL A 67 -9.28 11.15 -2.15
N VAL A 68 -8.85 9.99 -2.65
CA VAL A 68 -8.96 9.62 -4.07
C VAL A 68 -10.44 9.53 -4.50
N SER A 69 -11.30 8.92 -3.68
CA SER A 69 -12.74 8.86 -3.94
C SER A 69 -13.36 10.26 -4.03
N PHE A 70 -12.90 11.20 -3.19
CA PHE A 70 -13.34 12.59 -3.25
C PHE A 70 -12.85 13.28 -4.54
N LEU A 71 -11.61 13.05 -4.97
CA LEU A 71 -11.06 13.60 -6.22
C LEU A 71 -11.81 13.10 -7.47
N PHE A 72 -12.17 11.82 -7.52
CA PHE A 72 -13.02 11.28 -8.59
C PHE A 72 -14.41 11.94 -8.63
N LYS A 73 -14.97 12.26 -7.47
CA LYS A 73 -16.24 12.99 -7.39
C LYS A 73 -16.11 14.43 -7.91
N LEU A 74 -14.97 15.09 -7.69
CA LEU A 74 -14.70 16.41 -8.27
C LEU A 74 -14.56 16.35 -9.79
N ASN A 75 -13.93 15.29 -10.31
CA ASN A 75 -13.83 15.07 -11.76
C ASN A 75 -15.22 14.94 -12.42
N SER A 76 -16.11 14.14 -11.84
CA SER A 76 -17.48 13.99 -12.35
C SER A 76 -18.33 15.27 -12.24
N GLN A 77 -17.91 16.22 -11.40
CA GLN A 77 -18.51 17.55 -11.27
C GLN A 77 -17.91 18.61 -12.21
N GLY A 78 -16.96 18.24 -13.06
CA GLY A 78 -16.40 19.11 -14.11
C GLY A 78 -14.95 19.53 -13.92
N LEU A 79 -14.23 18.99 -12.93
CA LEU A 79 -12.79 19.22 -12.82
C LEU A 79 -12.05 18.58 -14.01
N PRO A 80 -11.18 19.30 -14.72
CA PRO A 80 -10.44 18.74 -15.86
C PRO A 80 -9.65 17.48 -15.47
N ALA A 81 -9.59 16.52 -16.39
CA ALA A 81 -8.91 15.25 -16.17
C ALA A 81 -7.42 15.43 -15.81
N PHE A 82 -6.72 16.36 -16.45
CA PHE A 82 -5.30 16.60 -16.18
C PHE A 82 -5.04 17.09 -14.75
N GLN A 83 -5.92 17.95 -14.21
CA GLN A 83 -5.85 18.45 -12.84
C GLN A 83 -6.20 17.34 -11.85
N THR A 84 -7.23 16.56 -12.16
CA THR A 84 -7.64 15.41 -11.35
C THR A 84 -6.49 14.41 -11.22
N ASN A 85 -5.86 14.04 -12.33
CA ASN A 85 -4.75 13.09 -12.35
C ASN A 85 -3.52 13.64 -11.61
N ALA A 86 -3.23 14.93 -11.75
CA ALA A 86 -2.16 15.57 -10.99
C ALA A 86 -2.42 15.49 -9.48
N LEU A 87 -3.66 15.74 -9.03
CA LEU A 87 -4.04 15.62 -7.63
C LEU A 87 -4.00 14.18 -7.13
N ILE A 88 -4.43 13.21 -7.94
CA ILE A 88 -4.39 11.78 -7.60
C ILE A 88 -2.94 11.32 -7.43
N PHE A 89 -2.08 11.50 -8.45
CA PHE A 89 -0.67 11.10 -8.36
C PHE A 89 0.08 11.85 -7.25
N GLY A 90 -0.22 13.14 -7.06
CA GLY A 90 0.34 13.91 -5.95
C GLY A 90 -0.11 13.39 -4.57
N THR A 91 -1.37 12.96 -4.44
CA THR A 91 -1.88 12.34 -3.21
C THR A 91 -1.16 11.03 -2.93
N HIS A 92 -1.06 10.14 -3.92
CA HIS A 92 -0.33 8.87 -3.78
C HIS A 92 1.12 9.11 -3.38
N PHE A 93 1.82 10.03 -4.08
CA PHE A 93 3.19 10.41 -3.76
C PHE A 93 3.36 10.87 -2.31
N LEU A 94 2.46 11.73 -1.82
CA LEU A 94 2.53 12.24 -0.46
C LEU A 94 2.26 11.14 0.57
N VAL A 95 1.26 10.28 0.33
CA VAL A 95 0.95 9.15 1.23
C VAL A 95 2.13 8.17 1.30
N ASP A 96 2.71 7.81 0.16
CA ASP A 96 3.85 6.88 0.10
C ASP A 96 5.12 7.49 0.69
N LEU A 97 5.33 8.80 0.53
CA LEU A 97 6.42 9.52 1.19
C LEU A 97 6.25 9.53 2.72
N VAL A 98 5.03 9.78 3.22
CA VAL A 98 4.72 9.71 4.65
C VAL A 98 4.97 8.30 5.17
N MET A 99 4.57 7.26 4.44
CA MET A 99 4.81 5.87 4.82
C MET A 99 6.29 5.53 4.84
N LEU A 100 7.07 5.99 3.85
CA LEU A 100 8.52 5.81 3.80
C LEU A 100 9.21 6.46 5.02
N LEU A 101 8.82 7.69 5.37
CA LEU A 101 9.32 8.38 6.56
C LEU A 101 8.92 7.66 7.85
N PHE A 102 7.69 7.13 7.90
CA PHE A 102 7.24 6.34 9.04
C PHE A 102 8.10 5.08 9.19
N LEU A 103 8.33 4.33 8.12
CA LEU A 103 9.17 3.13 8.12
C LEU A 103 10.61 3.43 8.55
N LYS A 104 11.19 4.53 8.06
CA LYS A 104 12.54 5.00 8.47
C LYS A 104 12.66 5.18 9.99
N TYR A 105 11.61 5.69 10.62
CA TYR A 105 11.59 5.99 12.05
C TYR A 105 10.73 5.01 12.87
N ARG A 106 10.34 3.87 12.28
CA ARG A 106 9.34 2.93 12.83
C ARG A 106 9.68 2.51 14.26
N VAL A 107 10.91 2.05 14.48
CA VAL A 107 11.35 1.55 15.79
C VAL A 107 11.24 2.66 16.86
N ARG A 108 11.62 3.89 16.52
CA ARG A 108 11.53 5.03 17.46
C ARG A 108 10.09 5.36 17.82
N PHE A 109 9.19 5.38 16.84
CA PHE A 109 7.77 5.62 17.07
C PHE A 109 7.12 4.50 17.88
N SER A 110 7.39 3.24 17.53
CA SER A 110 6.89 2.08 18.24
C SER A 110 7.38 2.03 19.70
N LEU A 111 8.67 2.31 19.95
CA LEU A 111 9.21 2.39 21.30
C LEU A 111 8.56 3.51 22.12
N ARG A 112 8.37 4.70 21.53
CA ARG A 112 7.70 5.81 22.22
C ARG A 112 6.24 5.47 22.55
N TYR A 113 5.55 4.74 21.68
CA TYR A 113 4.19 4.26 21.92
C TYR A 113 4.14 3.24 23.05
N ILE A 114 4.92 2.15 22.96
CA ILE A 114 4.89 1.06 23.94
C ILE A 114 5.34 1.54 25.32
N ARG A 115 6.36 2.41 25.43
CA ARG A 115 6.76 3.00 26.72
C ARG A 115 5.64 3.76 27.43
N ARG A 116 4.63 4.23 26.69
CA ARG A 116 3.47 4.94 27.25
C ARG A 116 2.29 4.02 27.53
N THR A 117 2.06 2.99 26.71
CA THR A 117 0.87 2.14 26.78
C THR A 117 1.10 0.82 27.50
N ASN A 118 2.29 0.24 27.39
CA ASN A 118 2.67 -1.03 28.02
C ASN A 118 4.20 -1.03 28.29
N PRO A 119 4.65 -0.31 29.33
CA PRO A 119 6.08 -0.10 29.58
C PRO A 119 6.85 -1.40 29.80
N ASP A 120 6.21 -2.45 30.32
CA ASP A 120 6.86 -3.74 30.60
C ASP A 120 7.19 -4.53 29.32
N ASN A 121 6.49 -4.25 28.22
CA ASN A 121 6.65 -4.96 26.94
C ASN A 121 7.57 -4.22 25.94
N TRP A 122 8.38 -3.25 26.39
CA TRP A 122 9.23 -2.45 25.48
C TRP A 122 10.25 -3.28 24.69
N ARG A 123 10.68 -4.42 25.24
CA ARG A 123 11.65 -5.34 24.62
C ARG A 123 11.09 -6.07 23.40
N ALA A 124 9.76 -6.15 23.25
CA ALA A 124 9.13 -6.72 22.05
C ALA A 124 9.33 -5.86 20.79
N ILE A 125 9.80 -4.62 20.93
CA ILE A 125 10.04 -3.72 19.79
C ILE A 125 11.50 -3.79 19.36
N TYR A 126 11.71 -4.33 18.16
CA TYR A 126 13.03 -4.43 17.52
C TYR A 126 12.91 -4.21 16.01
N MET A 127 14.07 -4.05 15.37
CA MET A 127 14.20 -4.00 13.92
C MET A 127 14.06 -5.42 13.37
N THR A 128 13.02 -5.64 12.57
CA THR A 128 12.76 -6.92 11.89
C THR A 128 13.42 -6.93 10.50
N HIS A 129 13.59 -8.10 9.90
CA HIS A 129 14.05 -8.21 8.51
C HIS A 129 13.09 -7.56 7.50
N ALA A 130 11.82 -7.36 7.89
CA ALA A 130 10.81 -6.70 7.09
C ALA A 130 11.09 -5.20 6.87
N ASP A 131 11.68 -4.52 7.85
CA ASP A 131 11.83 -3.07 7.82
C ASP A 131 12.64 -2.54 6.63
N PRO A 132 13.86 -3.05 6.34
CA PRO A 132 14.61 -2.59 5.17
C PRO A 132 13.93 -2.99 3.85
N LEU A 133 13.25 -4.13 3.79
CA LEU A 133 12.52 -4.58 2.60
C LEU A 133 11.32 -3.68 2.32
N LEU A 134 10.49 -3.42 3.33
CA LEU A 134 9.35 -2.51 3.23
C LEU A 134 9.82 -1.09 2.89
N TYR A 135 10.91 -0.62 3.49
CA TYR A 135 11.49 0.67 3.13
C TYR A 135 11.89 0.73 1.65
N GLY A 136 12.55 -0.32 1.13
CA GLY A 136 12.89 -0.40 -0.29
C GLY A 136 11.68 -0.43 -1.22
N ILE A 137 10.62 -1.16 -0.85
CA ILE A 137 9.37 -1.22 -1.62
C ILE A 137 8.68 0.15 -1.63
N PHE A 138 8.55 0.81 -0.49
CA PHE A 138 7.96 2.15 -0.40
C PHE A 138 8.81 3.22 -1.10
N PHE A 139 10.13 3.05 -1.15
CA PHE A 139 10.98 3.91 -1.96
C PHE A 139 10.67 3.76 -3.46
N ALA A 140 10.45 2.52 -3.93
CA ALA A 140 10.02 2.28 -5.31
C ALA A 140 8.63 2.86 -5.61
N PHE A 141 7.68 2.78 -4.66
CA PHE A 141 6.37 3.45 -4.75
C PHE A 141 6.51 4.95 -5.00
N VAL A 142 7.32 5.63 -4.18
CA VAL A 142 7.61 7.07 -4.31
C VAL A 142 8.20 7.41 -5.69
N LEU A 143 9.10 6.57 -6.23
CA LEU A 143 9.67 6.79 -7.55
C LEU A 143 8.64 6.64 -8.67
N VAL A 144 7.78 5.61 -8.60
CA VAL A 144 6.70 5.39 -9.57
C VAL A 144 5.71 6.56 -9.54
N ASP A 145 5.31 7.02 -8.37
CA ASP A 145 4.39 8.14 -8.22
C ASP A 145 4.98 9.45 -8.72
N LEU A 146 6.25 9.73 -8.37
CA LEU A 146 6.94 10.92 -8.84
C LEU A 146 7.05 10.93 -10.36
N ALA A 147 7.35 9.78 -10.97
CA ALA A 147 7.48 9.67 -12.40
C ALA A 147 6.12 9.75 -13.13
N ALA A 148 5.05 9.16 -12.57
CA ALA A 148 3.69 9.31 -13.09
C ALA A 148 3.20 10.77 -13.01
N PHE A 149 3.47 11.43 -11.88
CA PHE A 149 3.18 12.85 -11.70
C PHE A 149 3.96 13.73 -12.68
N GLY A 150 5.26 13.46 -12.84
CA GLY A 150 6.11 14.15 -13.81
C GLY A 150 5.66 13.96 -15.25
N GLU A 151 5.36 12.72 -15.67
CA GLU A 151 4.79 12.44 -16.98
C GLU A 151 3.46 13.17 -17.18
N ASN A 152 2.57 13.21 -16.17
CA ASN A 152 1.31 13.93 -16.27
C ASN A 152 1.51 15.45 -16.48
N ILE A 153 2.49 16.07 -15.81
CA ILE A 153 2.83 17.49 -16.04
C ILE A 153 3.34 17.68 -17.46
N ILE A 154 4.30 16.86 -17.90
CA ILE A 154 5.00 17.05 -19.18
C ILE A 154 4.04 16.83 -20.37
N ARG A 155 3.09 15.92 -20.24
CA ARG A 155 2.03 15.71 -21.25
C ARG A 155 1.06 16.86 -21.37
N ASN A 156 0.87 17.63 -20.29
CA ASN A 156 -0.14 18.69 -20.19
C ASN A 156 0.49 20.08 -20.12
N LEU A 157 1.71 20.27 -20.64
CA LEU A 157 2.42 21.56 -20.64
C LEU A 157 1.65 22.69 -21.34
N GLU A 158 0.86 22.35 -22.36
CA GLU A 158 -0.02 23.32 -23.05
C GLU A 158 -0.98 24.00 -22.06
N TYR A 159 -1.60 23.22 -21.16
CA TYR A 159 -2.49 23.74 -20.13
C TYR A 159 -1.78 24.55 -19.04
N LEU A 160 -0.44 24.51 -19.02
CA LEU A 160 0.41 25.28 -18.11
C LEU A 160 0.97 26.55 -18.77
N GLY A 161 0.52 26.87 -20.00
CA GLY A 161 0.91 28.09 -20.73
C GLY A 161 2.16 27.94 -21.61
N VAL A 162 2.60 26.71 -21.86
CA VAL A 162 3.68 26.42 -22.82
C VAL A 162 3.12 26.38 -24.24
N ASP A 163 3.88 26.90 -25.20
CA ASP A 163 3.50 26.90 -26.61
C ASP A 163 3.18 25.48 -27.14
N GLU A 164 2.09 25.37 -27.91
CA GLU A 164 1.58 24.09 -28.38
C GLU A 164 2.60 23.35 -29.27
N ALA A 165 3.36 24.07 -30.10
CA ALA A 165 4.33 23.45 -31.00
C ALA A 165 5.44 22.74 -30.22
N PHE A 166 5.81 23.26 -29.05
CA PHE A 166 6.74 22.60 -28.14
C PHE A 166 6.06 21.53 -27.29
N ALA A 167 4.84 21.75 -26.80
CA ALA A 167 4.13 20.78 -25.95
C ALA A 167 3.78 19.49 -26.69
N LYS A 168 3.46 19.57 -27.99
CA LYS A 168 2.98 18.45 -28.81
C LYS A 168 3.93 17.27 -28.89
N GLN A 169 5.24 17.51 -28.78
CA GLN A 169 6.25 16.42 -28.78
C GLN A 169 6.13 15.50 -27.55
N PHE A 170 5.50 15.97 -26.47
CA PHE A 170 5.40 15.27 -25.20
C PHE A 170 4.03 14.61 -24.96
N TRP A 171 3.03 14.86 -25.80
CA TRP A 171 1.66 14.32 -25.62
C TRP A 171 1.60 12.80 -25.62
N SER A 172 2.51 12.15 -26.36
CA SER A 172 2.62 10.69 -26.50
C SER A 172 3.42 10.03 -25.39
N TRP A 173 4.07 10.81 -24.52
CA TRP A 173 4.81 10.23 -23.40
C TRP A 173 3.83 9.61 -22.40
N GLY A 174 4.11 8.42 -21.89
CA GLY A 174 3.15 7.73 -21.02
C GLY A 174 3.58 6.34 -20.59
N LEU A 175 4.88 6.08 -20.53
CA LEU A 175 5.39 4.75 -20.17
C LEU A 175 4.91 4.38 -18.77
N ILE A 176 5.02 5.30 -17.83
CA ILE A 176 4.60 5.05 -16.45
C ILE A 176 3.12 5.39 -16.28
N TYR A 177 2.63 6.47 -16.92
CA TYR A 177 1.24 6.88 -16.84
C TYR A 177 0.27 5.75 -17.22
N TYR A 178 0.50 5.05 -18.35
CA TYR A 178 -0.39 3.97 -18.80
C TYR A 178 -0.21 2.66 -18.04
N ASN A 179 0.95 2.44 -17.42
CA ASN A 179 1.25 1.23 -16.65
C ASN A 179 1.16 1.45 -15.13
N TYR A 180 0.68 2.61 -14.69
CA TYR A 180 0.74 3.06 -13.31
C TYR A 180 0.08 2.06 -12.35
N GLU A 181 -1.15 1.65 -12.66
CA GLU A 181 -1.91 0.69 -11.86
C GLU A 181 -1.21 -0.68 -11.75
N ILE A 182 -0.61 -1.14 -12.85
CA ILE A 182 0.12 -2.41 -12.90
C ILE A 182 1.37 -2.33 -12.03
N LEU A 183 2.15 -1.26 -12.15
CA LEU A 183 3.36 -1.04 -11.36
C LEU A 183 3.03 -0.96 -9.86
N LYS A 184 2.01 -0.19 -9.46
CA LYS A 184 1.55 -0.10 -8.07
C LYS A 184 1.07 -1.46 -7.55
N SER A 185 0.36 -2.23 -8.38
CA SER A 185 -0.13 -3.57 -8.01
C SER A 185 1.00 -4.57 -7.74
N ILE A 186 2.07 -4.53 -8.55
CA ILE A 186 3.26 -5.36 -8.33
C ILE A 186 3.93 -4.99 -6.99
N LEU A 187 4.14 -3.69 -6.74
CA LEU A 187 4.76 -3.22 -5.50
C LEU A 187 3.90 -3.58 -4.27
N LEU A 188 2.59 -3.46 -4.37
CA LEU A 188 1.65 -3.83 -3.32
C LEU A 188 1.69 -5.33 -3.03
N SER A 189 1.80 -6.18 -4.06
CA SER A 189 1.99 -7.63 -3.90
C SER A 189 3.29 -7.93 -3.12
N CYS A 190 4.36 -7.18 -3.39
CA CYS A 190 5.60 -7.26 -2.62
C CYS A 190 5.39 -6.86 -1.15
N VAL A 191 4.60 -5.83 -0.85
CA VAL A 191 4.26 -5.43 0.53
C VAL A 191 3.55 -6.56 1.26
N ILE A 192 2.48 -7.10 0.68
CA ILE A 192 1.68 -8.18 1.28
C ILE A 192 2.56 -9.42 1.51
N THR A 193 3.35 -9.80 0.51
CA THR A 193 4.28 -10.95 0.59
C THR A 193 5.31 -10.75 1.70
N THR A 194 5.90 -9.55 1.80
CA THR A 194 6.89 -9.22 2.83
C THR A 194 6.28 -9.32 4.23
N LEU A 195 5.06 -8.80 4.42
CA LEU A 195 4.36 -8.88 5.70
C LEU A 195 4.03 -10.33 6.08
N LEU A 196 3.52 -11.13 5.13
CA LEU A 196 3.23 -12.55 5.35
C LEU A 196 4.49 -13.35 5.71
N ALA A 197 5.57 -13.17 4.96
CA ALA A 197 6.87 -13.80 5.23
C ALA A 197 7.37 -13.45 6.63
N THR A 198 7.22 -12.18 7.04
CA THR A 198 7.61 -11.72 8.37
C THR A 198 6.77 -12.38 9.46
N ILE A 199 5.44 -12.47 9.29
CA ILE A 199 4.58 -13.19 10.26
C ILE A 199 5.02 -14.65 10.39
N PHE A 200 5.35 -15.30 9.29
CA PHE A 200 5.79 -16.70 9.30
C PHE A 200 7.11 -16.88 10.05
N VAL A 201 8.12 -16.06 9.73
CA VAL A 201 9.44 -16.11 10.39
C VAL A 201 9.34 -15.78 11.88
N GLU A 202 8.59 -14.73 12.24
CA GLU A 202 8.48 -14.30 13.63
C GLU A 202 7.69 -15.30 14.50
N ARG A 203 6.77 -16.07 13.92
CA ARG A 203 6.09 -17.17 14.63
C ARG A 203 7.00 -18.38 14.89
N GLN A 204 8.03 -18.56 14.07
CA GLN A 204 9.01 -19.65 14.25
C GLN A 204 10.11 -19.28 15.23
N ARG A 205 10.21 -18.01 15.63
CA ARG A 205 11.19 -17.57 16.60
C ARG A 205 10.89 -18.25 17.94
N PRO A 206 11.85 -18.97 18.55
CA PRO A 206 11.65 -19.48 19.90
C PRO A 206 11.36 -18.29 20.81
N ALA A 207 10.38 -18.43 21.70
CA ALA A 207 10.14 -17.42 22.73
C ALA A 207 11.48 -17.15 23.39
N GLU A 208 11.95 -15.89 23.35
CA GLU A 208 13.17 -15.52 24.03
C GLU A 208 13.00 -15.98 25.47
N ALA A 209 13.83 -16.95 25.89
CA ALA A 209 13.87 -17.38 27.28
C ALA A 209 14.08 -16.10 28.08
N GLU A 210 13.18 -15.83 29.02
CA GLU A 210 13.39 -14.77 30.00
C GLU A 210 14.82 -14.95 30.52
N PRO A 211 15.68 -13.92 30.48
CA PRO A 211 16.95 -14.04 31.18
C PRO A 211 16.60 -14.26 32.66
N GLU A 212 16.70 -15.52 33.11
CA GLU A 212 16.91 -15.84 34.52
C GLU A 212 18.05 -14.94 34.98
N PHE A 213 17.76 -13.92 35.79
CA PHE A 213 18.65 -13.09 36.62
C PHE A 213 17.88 -11.76 36.80
N GLU A 214 17.21 -11.49 37.91
CA GLU A 214 17.76 -11.45 39.27
C GLU A 214 16.76 -12.01 40.30
N ALA A 215 16.76 -13.32 40.49
CA ALA A 215 16.56 -13.85 41.85
C ALA A 215 17.93 -13.79 42.52
N LYS A 216 18.20 -12.74 43.29
CA LYS A 216 19.24 -12.78 44.32
C LYS A 216 18.75 -12.16 45.62
N PRO A 217 19.23 -12.71 46.74
CA PRO A 217 18.53 -12.86 48.03
C PRO A 217 18.40 -11.59 48.85
#